data_AF-A0A259N9N4-F1
#
_entry.id   AF-A0A259N9N4-F1
#
_cell.length_a   1.000
_cell.length_b   1.000
_cell.length_c   1.000
_cell.angle_alpha   90.00
_cell.angle_beta   90.00
_cell.angle_gamma   90.00
#
_symmetry.space_group_name_H-M   'P 1'
#
loop_
_entity.id
_entity.type
_entity.pdbx_description
1 polymer ?
#
loop_
_entity_poly.entity_id
_entity_poly.type
_entity_poly.pdbx_seq_one_letter_code
_entity_poly.pdbx_strand_id
1 'polypeptide(L)'
;MSSVIDEASSKIDDLLEKVSGPTGRFGHTGERAYAMGKEGIKDVVIAAQLTATSRNGHRYTDDFAAQLQNLYEDCLSGTPIPKKVAKALIKDQRSVKGRDGDLLPA
;
A
#
# COMPACT_ATOMS: atom_id res chain seq x y z
N MET A 1 2.98 30.76 9.52
CA MET A 1 3.28 29.90 10.69
C MET A 1 2.80 28.47 10.50
N SER A 2 1.67 28.19 9.82
CA SER A 2 1.25 26.80 9.52
C SER A 2 2.19 26.07 8.54
N SER A 3 2.66 26.73 7.47
CA SER A 3 3.45 26.07 6.42
C SER A 3 4.76 25.45 6.93
N VAL A 4 5.41 26.07 7.91
CA VAL A 4 6.68 25.58 8.49
C VAL A 4 6.43 24.36 9.38
N ILE A 5 5.29 24.33 10.09
CA ILE A 5 4.86 23.18 10.90
C ILE A 5 4.46 22.02 9.98
N ASP A 6 3.71 22.30 8.91
CA ASP A 6 3.30 21.31 7.91
C ASP A 6 4.51 20.67 7.21
N GLU A 7 5.52 21.48 6.87
CA GLU A 7 6.77 21.01 6.26
C GLU A 7 7.60 20.16 7.25
N ALA A 8 7.69 20.57 8.52
CA ALA A 8 8.36 19.78 9.56
C ALA A 8 7.69 18.43 9.80
N SER A 9 6.36 18.39 9.86
CA SER A 9 5.60 17.13 9.98
C SER A 9 5.81 16.22 8.76
N SER A 10 5.86 16.76 7.54
CA SER A 10 6.15 15.95 6.35
C SER A 10 7.55 15.35 6.34
N LYS A 11 8.55 16.06 6.87
CA LYS A 11 9.92 15.55 6.97
C LYS A 11 10.04 14.40 7.98
N ILE A 12 9.30 14.47 9.09
CA ILE A 12 9.25 13.39 10.09
C ILE A 12 8.59 12.14 9.49
N ASP A 13 7.46 12.32 8.80
CA ASP A 13 6.77 11.22 8.13
C ASP A 13 7.66 10.51 7.09
N ASP A 14 8.34 11.28 6.24
CA ASP A 14 9.25 10.76 5.23
C ASP A 14 10.44 10.00 5.84
N LEU A 15 10.90 10.42 7.02
CA LEU A 15 11.95 9.73 7.77
C LEU A 15 11.44 8.41 8.37
N LEU A 16 10.23 8.40 8.93
CA LEU A 16 9.63 7.17 9.47
C LEU A 16 9.40 6.13 8.38
N GLU A 17 8.96 6.53 7.19
CA GLU A 17 8.83 5.61 6.04
C GLU A 17 10.18 5.03 5.60
N LYS A 18 11.23 5.87 5.57
CA LYS A 18 12.59 5.44 5.21
C LYS A 18 13.18 4.44 6.20
N VAL A 19 12.90 4.61 7.49
CA VAL A 19 13.45 3.76 8.56
C VAL A 19 12.59 2.52 8.82
N SER A 20 11.31 2.54 8.46
CA SER A 20 10.44 1.37 8.56
C SER A 20 10.94 0.24 7.64
N GLY A 21 11.08 -0.97 8.20
CA GLY A 21 11.35 -2.16 7.41
C GLY A 21 10.14 -2.59 6.56
N PRO A 22 10.28 -3.59 5.67
CA PRO A 22 9.21 -4.05 4.78
C PRO A 22 7.94 -4.47 5.53
N THR A 23 8.08 -5.15 6.67
CA THR A 23 6.96 -5.47 7.57
C THR A 23 6.28 -4.23 8.16
N GLY A 24 7.03 -3.16 8.43
CA GLY A 24 6.45 -1.88 8.85
C GLY A 24 5.71 -1.16 7.73
N ARG A 25 6.10 -1.38 6.46
CA ARG A 25 5.49 -0.78 5.28
C ARG A 25 4.24 -1.53 4.80
N PHE A 26 4.26 -2.87 4.84
CA PHE A 26 3.20 -3.71 4.28
C PHE A 26 2.45 -4.56 5.31
N GLY A 27 3.10 -4.94 6.41
CA GLY A 27 2.52 -5.75 7.48
C GLY A 27 2.92 -7.23 7.43
N HIS A 28 2.66 -7.91 8.55
CA HIS A 28 3.04 -9.31 8.77
C HIS A 28 2.38 -10.32 7.83
N THR A 29 1.16 -10.03 7.35
CA THR A 29 0.46 -10.96 6.43
C THR A 29 1.22 -11.07 5.11
N GLY A 30 1.68 -9.95 4.57
CA GLY A 30 2.48 -9.92 3.36
C GLY A 30 3.85 -10.55 3.52
N GLU A 31 4.54 -10.25 4.63
CA GLU A 31 5.81 -10.89 5.00
C GLU A 31 5.69 -12.41 5.01
N ARG A 32 4.63 -12.95 5.62
CA ARG A 32 4.40 -14.39 5.71
C ARG A 32 4.03 -15.00 4.36
N ALA A 33 3.22 -14.31 3.55
CA ALA A 33 2.93 -14.75 2.18
C ALA A 33 4.21 -14.84 1.34
N TYR A 34 5.07 -13.83 1.41
CA TYR A 34 6.36 -13.80 0.74
C TYR A 34 7.30 -14.92 1.22
N ALA A 35 7.40 -15.12 2.54
CA ALA A 35 8.21 -16.21 3.09
C ALA A 35 7.71 -17.59 2.64
N MET A 36 6.40 -17.82 2.62
CA MET A 36 5.81 -19.07 2.11
C MET A 36 6.14 -19.29 0.63
N GLY A 37 6.04 -18.25 -0.20
CA GLY A 37 6.39 -18.34 -1.62
C GLY A 37 7.88 -18.64 -1.86
N LYS A 38 8.78 -18.06 -1.05
CA LYS A 38 10.23 -18.37 -1.10
C LYS A 38 10.54 -19.83 -0.78
N GLU A 39 9.75 -20.46 0.08
CA GLU A 39 9.83 -21.89 0.40
C GLU A 39 9.10 -22.79 -0.63
N GLY A 40 8.59 -22.21 -1.73
CA GLY A 40 7.93 -22.94 -2.81
C GLY A 40 6.48 -23.36 -2.53
N ILE A 41 5.85 -22.78 -1.50
CA ILE A 41 4.42 -22.99 -1.25
C ILE A 41 3.64 -22.31 -2.37
N LYS A 42 2.78 -23.08 -3.05
CA LYS A 42 1.97 -22.59 -4.17
C LYS A 42 1.00 -21.51 -3.72
N ASP A 43 0.80 -20.49 -4.56
CA ASP A 43 -0.09 -19.35 -4.29
C ASP A 43 -1.53 -19.78 -3.96
N VAL A 44 -2.03 -20.83 -4.60
CA VAL A 44 -3.36 -21.40 -4.30
C VAL A 44 -3.48 -21.87 -2.84
N VAL A 45 -2.40 -22.37 -2.24
CA VAL A 45 -2.39 -22.81 -0.84
C VAL A 45 -2.39 -21.60 0.09
N ILE A 46 -1.59 -20.58 -0.24
CA ILE A 46 -1.56 -19.31 0.50
C ILE A 46 -2.94 -18.64 0.47
N ALA A 47 -3.56 -18.58 -0.70
CA ALA A 47 -4.90 -18.04 -0.90
C ALA A 47 -5.99 -18.83 -0.13
N ALA A 48 -5.88 -20.16 -0.11
CA ALA A 48 -6.76 -21.01 0.68
C ALA A 48 -6.64 -20.70 2.19
N GLN A 49 -5.42 -20.51 2.70
CA GLN A 49 -5.19 -20.16 4.10
C GLN A 49 -5.77 -18.78 4.46
N LEU A 50 -5.57 -17.77 3.60
CA LEU A 50 -6.15 -16.44 3.78
C LEU A 50 -7.68 -16.49 3.79
N THR A 51 -8.26 -17.29 2.89
CA THR A 51 -9.71 -17.48 2.80
C THR A 51 -10.26 -18.18 4.05
N ALA A 52 -9.63 -19.28 4.48
CA ALA A 52 -10.07 -20.07 5.63
C ALA A 52 -10.02 -19.29 6.95
N THR A 53 -9.09 -18.34 7.07
CA THR A 53 -8.91 -17.52 8.27
C THR A 53 -9.63 -16.17 8.22
N SER A 54 -10.32 -15.87 7.13
CA SER A 54 -11.03 -14.60 6.96
C SER A 54 -12.26 -14.52 7.86
N ARG A 55 -12.18 -13.68 8.91
CA ARG A 55 -13.33 -13.39 9.79
C ARG A 55 -14.45 -12.59 9.10
N ASN A 56 -14.12 -11.94 7.98
CA ASN A 56 -15.05 -11.13 7.20
C ASN A 56 -15.65 -11.91 6.00
N GLY A 57 -15.36 -13.21 5.88
CA GLY A 57 -15.88 -14.04 4.80
C GLY A 57 -15.30 -13.74 3.42
N HIS A 58 -14.18 -13.02 3.34
CA HIS A 58 -13.49 -12.78 2.07
C HIS A 58 -12.96 -14.08 1.47
N ARG A 59 -12.99 -14.15 0.12
CA ARG A 59 -12.35 -15.19 -0.66
C ARG A 59 -11.18 -14.58 -1.42
N TYR A 60 -10.01 -15.19 -1.26
CA TYR A 60 -8.78 -14.76 -1.91
C TYR A 60 -8.41 -15.75 -3.01
N THR A 61 -7.87 -15.22 -4.10
CA THR A 61 -7.37 -16.00 -5.25
C THR A 61 -5.86 -16.21 -5.13
N ASP A 62 -5.36 -17.17 -5.89
CA ASP A 62 -3.93 -17.37 -6.12
C ASP A 62 -3.26 -16.11 -6.69
N ASP A 63 -3.89 -15.44 -7.66
CA ASP A 63 -3.40 -14.16 -8.18
C ASP A 63 -3.25 -13.12 -7.07
N PHE A 64 -4.23 -12.98 -6.17
CA PHE A 64 -4.10 -12.06 -5.03
C PHE A 64 -2.92 -12.45 -4.12
N ALA A 65 -2.71 -13.74 -3.88
CA ALA A 65 -1.56 -14.21 -3.09
C ALA A 65 -0.23 -13.93 -3.79
N ALA A 66 -0.15 -14.03 -5.12
CA ALA A 66 1.03 -13.63 -5.89
C ALA A 66 1.26 -12.10 -5.80
N GLN A 67 0.20 -11.29 -5.92
CA GLN A 67 0.33 -9.83 -5.79
C GLN A 67 0.74 -9.38 -4.38
N LEU A 68 0.31 -10.08 -3.33
CA LEU A 68 0.82 -9.83 -1.97
C LEU A 68 2.34 -10.01 -1.89
N GLN A 69 2.88 -11.03 -2.57
CA GLN A 69 4.32 -11.30 -2.56
C GLN A 69 5.09 -10.25 -3.35
N ASN A 70 4.61 -9.89 -4.55
CA ASN A 70 5.19 -8.81 -5.36
C ASN A 70 5.25 -7.50 -4.56
N LEU A 71 4.14 -7.14 -3.89
CA LEU A 71 4.07 -5.89 -3.14
C LEU A 71 4.99 -5.90 -1.90
N TYR A 72 5.14 -7.05 -1.23
CA TYR A 72 6.12 -7.17 -0.15
C TYR A 72 7.57 -7.08 -0.67
N GLU A 73 7.85 -7.65 -1.84
CA GLU A 73 9.17 -7.56 -2.49
C GLU A 73 9.51 -6.11 -2.84
N ASP A 74 8.57 -5.34 -3.39
CA ASP A 74 8.75 -3.91 -3.61
C ASP A 74 9.05 -3.18 -2.28
N CYS A 75 8.37 -3.59 -1.20
CA CYS A 75 8.59 -3.06 0.15
C CYS A 75 10.00 -3.31 0.71
N LEU A 76 10.76 -4.28 0.18
CA LEU A 76 12.18 -4.47 0.54
C LEU A 76 13.03 -3.27 0.11
N SER A 77 12.69 -2.64 -1.02
CA SER A 77 13.45 -1.53 -1.61
C SER A 77 13.03 -0.14 -1.12
N GLY A 78 11.77 0.00 -0.68
CA GLY A 78 11.20 1.30 -0.29
C GLY A 78 9.71 1.21 -0.02
N THR A 79 9.05 2.33 0.26
CA THR A 79 7.57 2.38 0.27
C THR A 79 7.06 2.60 -1.16
N PRO A 80 6.31 1.66 -1.76
CA PRO A 80 5.89 1.76 -3.17
C PRO A 80 5.00 2.97 -3.46
N ILE A 81 4.22 3.40 -2.46
CA ILE A 81 3.44 4.64 -2.49
C ILE A 81 3.84 5.50 -1.29
N PRO A 82 4.82 6.42 -1.43
CA PRO A 82 5.23 7.30 -0.35
C PRO A 82 4.11 8.23 0.12
N LYS A 83 4.08 8.61 1.40
CA LYS A 83 3.02 9.47 1.97
C LYS A 83 2.81 10.76 1.20
N LYS A 84 3.88 11.42 0.77
CA LYS A 84 3.81 12.68 0.00
C LYS A 84 3.08 12.49 -1.34
N VAL A 85 3.29 11.36 -2.02
CA VAL A 85 2.65 11.03 -3.29
C VAL A 85 1.17 10.73 -3.05
N ALA A 86 0.85 9.93 -2.03
CA ALA A 86 -0.53 9.66 -1.64
C ALA A 86 -1.31 10.94 -1.30
N LYS A 87 -0.71 11.85 -0.49
CA LYS A 87 -1.31 13.16 -0.15
C LYS A 87 -1.56 14.01 -1.39
N ALA A 88 -0.61 14.06 -2.34
CA ALA A 88 -0.75 14.81 -3.58
C ALA A 88 -1.89 14.27 -4.45
N LEU A 89 -1.96 12.95 -4.66
CA LEU A 89 -3.03 12.30 -5.43
C LEU A 89 -4.42 12.53 -4.80
N ILE A 90 -4.53 12.43 -3.47
CA ILE A 90 -5.79 12.72 -2.77
C ILE A 90 -6.20 14.18 -2.95
N LYS A 91 -5.26 15.13 -2.85
CA LYS A 91 -5.54 16.56 -3.04
C LYS A 91 -5.99 16.86 -4.47
N ASP A 92 -5.33 16.26 -5.45
CA ASP A 92 -5.67 16.39 -6.86
C ASP A 92 -7.12 15.94 -7.11
N GLN A 93 -7.48 14.74 -6.66
CA GLN A 93 -8.85 14.20 -6.80
C GLN A 93 -9.93 15.09 -6.14
N ARG A 94 -9.63 15.71 -5.00
CA ARG A 94 -10.52 16.66 -4.33
C ARG A 94 -10.67 17.97 -5.10
N SER A 95 -9.62 18.41 -5.78
CA SER A 95 -9.61 19.64 -6.57
C SER A 95 -10.42 19.48 -7.87
N VAL A 96 -10.47 18.26 -8.43
CA VAL A 96 -11.34 17.92 -9.56
C VAL A 96 -12.83 18.00 -9.17
N LYS A 97 -13.22 17.54 -7.98
CA LYS A 97 -14.61 17.64 -7.47
C LYS A 97 -15.11 19.07 -7.23
N GLY A 98 -14.24 20.08 -7.32
CA GLY A 98 -14.60 21.50 -7.23
C GLY A 98 -14.70 22.21 -8.59
N ARG A 99 -14.51 21.48 -9.71
CA ARG A 99 -14.52 22.00 -11.09
C ARG A 99 -15.69 21.49 -11.93
N ASP A 100 -16.79 21.07 -11.31
CA ASP A 100 -18.07 20.80 -12.02
C ASP A 100 -18.77 22.11 -12.46
N GLY A 101 -18.00 23.09 -12.93
CA GLY A 101 -18.47 24.39 -13.41
C GLY A 101 -18.00 24.73 -14.83
N ASP A 102 -16.93 24.12 -15.33
CA ASP A 102 -16.44 24.34 -16.70
C ASP A 102 -16.11 22.99 -17.35
N LEU A 103 -17.15 22.27 -17.76
CA LEU A 103 -17.00 21.34 -18.87
C LEU A 103 -16.71 22.19 -20.11
N LEU A 104 -15.44 22.25 -20.52
CA LEU A 104 -15.10 22.78 -21.84
C LEU A 104 -15.77 21.88 -22.90
N PRO A 105 -16.47 22.45 -23.89
CA PRO A 105 -17.13 21.67 -24.94
C PRO A 105 -16.11 20.91 -25.77
N ALA A 106 -16.56 19.76 -26.28
CA ALA A 106 -15.83 18.79 -27.08
C ALA A 106 -15.11 19.38 -28.31
#